data_AF-A0A4V2S437-F1
#
_entry.id   AF-A0A4V2S437-F1
#
_cell.length_a   1.000
_cell.length_b   1.000
_cell.length_c   1.000
_cell.angle_alpha   90.00
_cell.angle_beta   90.00
_cell.angle_gamma   90.00
#
_symmetry.space_group_name_H-M   'P 1'
#
loop_
_entity.id
_entity.type
_entity.pdbx_description
1 polymer ?
#
loop_
_entity_poly.entity_id
_entity_poly.type
_entity_poly.pdbx_seq_one_letter_code
_entity_poly.pdbx_strand_id
1 'polypeptide(L)'
;MLHYPEAGAAPAAVPDAIEPKHDDAAMKDIDQWVKTSATRMLFVYGENDPWSAEKFAPGPGTRDSHWYTVPAGNHNAAIAGLPAPQRTEATTLLRAWMGVSE
;
A
#
# COMPACT_ATOMS: atom_id res chain seq x y z
N MET A 1 -5.00 -13.78 -19.31
CA MET A 1 -6.28 -13.69 -18.58
C MET A 1 -7.52 -13.54 -19.49
N LEU A 2 -7.39 -13.41 -20.82
CA LEU A 2 -8.54 -13.46 -21.75
C LEU A 2 -9.03 -14.89 -22.09
N HIS A 3 -8.24 -15.91 -21.76
CA HIS A 3 -8.51 -17.31 -22.10
C HIS A 3 -9.00 -18.17 -20.93
N TYR A 4 -9.04 -17.63 -19.72
CA TYR A 4 -9.47 -18.33 -18.51
C TYR A 4 -10.22 -17.36 -17.59
N PRO A 5 -11.47 -16.97 -17.94
CA PRO A 5 -12.26 -16.05 -17.12
C PRO A 5 -12.50 -16.61 -15.71
N GLU A 6 -12.62 -17.93 -15.56
CA GLU A 6 -12.66 -18.63 -14.26
C GLU A 6 -11.36 -18.54 -13.44
N ALA A 7 -10.20 -18.29 -14.06
CA ALA A 7 -8.95 -18.02 -13.33
C ALA A 7 -8.88 -16.56 -12.83
N GLY A 8 -9.77 -15.70 -13.32
CA GLY A 8 -10.00 -14.35 -12.81
C GLY A 8 -11.08 -14.33 -11.75
N ALA A 9 -10.95 -15.14 -10.69
CA ALA A 9 -11.85 -15.14 -9.53
C ALA A 9 -11.73 -13.84 -8.70
N ALA A 10 -11.76 -12.69 -9.36
CA ALA A 10 -12.09 -11.40 -8.79
C ALA A 10 -13.62 -11.12 -8.83
N PRO A 11 -14.50 -12.12 -8.58
CA PRO A 11 -15.70 -11.89 -7.81
C PRO A 11 -15.57 -12.71 -6.51
N ALA A 12 -14.69 -12.30 -5.60
CA ALA A 12 -14.51 -12.99 -4.32
C ALA A 12 -14.58 -12.06 -3.09
N ALA A 13 -14.78 -10.75 -3.27
CA ALA A 13 -14.78 -9.81 -2.15
C ALA A 13 -16.00 -8.87 -2.10
N VAL A 14 -16.91 -8.93 -3.07
CA VAL A 14 -18.12 -8.10 -3.08
C VAL A 14 -19.36 -8.99 -3.17
N PRO A 15 -20.47 -8.65 -2.50
CA PRO A 15 -21.73 -9.37 -2.65
C PRO A 15 -22.22 -9.37 -4.11
N ASP A 16 -22.91 -10.42 -4.53
CA ASP A 16 -23.46 -10.58 -5.90
C ASP A 16 -24.37 -9.41 -6.35
N ALA A 17 -24.96 -8.69 -5.39
CA ALA A 17 -25.77 -7.50 -5.65
C ALA A 17 -24.95 -6.29 -6.14
N ILE A 18 -23.62 -6.35 -6.03
CA ILE A 18 -22.69 -5.32 -6.49
C ILE A 18 -21.98 -5.84 -7.72
N GLU A 19 -22.25 -5.22 -8.87
CA GLU A 19 -21.51 -5.45 -10.11
C GLU A 19 -20.31 -4.49 -10.16
N PRO A 20 -19.05 -4.97 -10.01
CA PRO A 20 -17.89 -4.10 -10.15
C PRO A 20 -17.79 -3.60 -11.59
N LYS A 21 -17.80 -2.28 -11.76
CA LYS A 21 -17.52 -1.65 -13.06
C LYS A 21 -16.10 -1.11 -13.02
N HIS A 22 -15.38 -1.32 -14.12
CA HIS A 22 -14.07 -0.70 -14.27
C HIS A 22 -14.23 0.81 -14.41
N ASP A 23 -13.54 1.55 -13.53
CA ASP A 23 -13.36 2.98 -13.59
C ASP A 23 -11.87 3.27 -13.83
N ASP A 24 -11.55 3.93 -14.94
CA ASP A 24 -10.18 4.26 -15.35
C ASP A 24 -9.61 5.51 -14.65
N ALA A 25 -10.45 6.26 -13.95
CA ALA A 25 -10.07 7.43 -13.16
C ALA A 25 -9.75 7.06 -11.70
N ALA A 26 -10.29 5.94 -11.19
CA ALA A 26 -10.18 5.57 -9.78
C ALA A 26 -8.73 5.56 -9.24
N MET A 27 -7.78 4.92 -9.96
CA MET A 27 -6.39 4.89 -9.49
C MET A 27 -5.69 6.25 -9.53
N LYS A 28 -6.06 7.12 -10.49
CA LYS A 28 -5.54 8.49 -10.57
C LYS A 28 -6.07 9.36 -9.44
N ASP A 29 -7.34 9.18 -9.08
CA ASP A 29 -7.97 9.86 -7.95
C ASP A 29 -7.28 9.47 -6.62
N ILE A 30 -7.04 8.18 -6.41
CA ILE A 30 -6.32 7.68 -5.23
C ILE A 30 -4.89 8.23 -5.19
N ASP A 31 -4.14 8.18 -6.28
CA ASP A 31 -2.76 8.72 -6.33
C ASP A 31 -2.73 10.23 -6.07
N GLN A 32 -3.67 10.98 -6.63
CA GLN A 32 -3.82 12.41 -6.37
C GLN A 32 -4.09 12.67 -4.88
N TRP A 33 -5.02 11.93 -4.28
CA TRP A 33 -5.31 12.03 -2.84
C TRP A 33 -4.07 11.73 -1.99
N VAL A 34 -3.30 10.69 -2.34
CA VAL A 34 -2.05 10.38 -1.62
C VAL A 34 -1.06 11.56 -1.67
N LYS A 35 -0.93 12.19 -2.84
CA LYS A 35 -0.01 13.32 -3.06
C LYS A 35 -0.46 14.62 -2.38
N THR A 36 -1.76 14.85 -2.24
CA THR A 36 -2.29 16.13 -1.75
C THR A 36 -2.84 16.10 -0.33
N SER A 37 -3.16 14.91 0.19
CA SER A 37 -4.02 14.81 1.38
C SER A 37 -3.67 13.69 2.33
N ALA A 38 -2.82 12.73 1.93
CA ALA A 38 -2.42 11.65 2.83
C ALA A 38 -1.78 12.18 4.13
N THR A 39 -2.29 11.67 5.24
CA THR A 39 -1.72 11.85 6.56
C THR A 39 -1.65 10.52 7.28
N ARG A 40 -0.55 10.25 8.01
CA ARG A 40 -0.37 9.01 8.79
C ARG A 40 -0.50 7.74 7.95
N MET A 41 0.10 7.77 6.77
CA MET A 41 0.19 6.61 5.88
C MET A 41 1.58 5.98 5.99
N LEU A 42 1.64 4.66 6.13
CA LEU A 42 2.89 3.91 6.14
C LEU A 42 2.85 2.86 5.02
N PHE A 43 3.74 3.01 4.04
CA PHE A 43 3.88 2.10 2.91
C PHE A 43 5.12 1.22 3.08
N VAL A 44 4.97 -0.09 2.86
CA VAL A 44 6.07 -1.05 2.83
C VAL A 44 6.07 -1.76 1.48
N TYR A 45 7.16 -1.61 0.73
CA TYR A 45 7.34 -2.23 -0.58
C TYR A 45 8.42 -3.30 -0.54
N GLY A 46 8.34 -4.29 -1.43
CA GLY A 46 9.40 -5.26 -1.65
C GLY A 46 10.35 -4.83 -2.77
N GLU A 47 11.66 -4.94 -2.58
CA GLU A 47 12.64 -4.60 -3.63
C GLU A 47 12.46 -5.41 -4.92
N ASN A 48 12.09 -6.69 -4.80
CA ASN A 48 11.87 -7.62 -5.90
C ASN A 48 10.38 -7.81 -6.22
N ASP A 49 9.50 -6.96 -5.68
CA ASP A 49 8.05 -7.10 -5.86
C ASP A 49 7.60 -6.43 -7.17
N PRO A 50 7.07 -7.18 -8.15
CA PRO A 50 6.57 -6.58 -9.39
C PRO A 50 5.40 -5.63 -9.18
N TRP A 51 4.61 -5.79 -8.10
CA TRP A 51 3.52 -4.86 -7.77
C TRP A 51 4.03 -3.49 -7.34
N SER A 52 5.28 -3.42 -6.89
CA SER A 52 5.93 -2.16 -6.49
C SER A 52 6.46 -1.34 -7.68
N ALA A 53 6.27 -1.81 -8.92
CA ALA A 53 6.69 -1.10 -10.14
C ALA A 53 6.04 0.29 -10.26
N GLU A 54 4.78 0.41 -9.84
CA GLU A 54 4.07 1.70 -9.74
C GLU A 54 3.67 1.96 -8.28
N LYS A 55 4.66 2.29 -7.45
CA LYS A 55 4.44 2.65 -6.05
C LYS A 55 3.83 4.04 -5.90
N PHE A 56 2.99 4.23 -4.90
CA PHE A 56 2.60 5.58 -4.49
C PHE A 56 3.83 6.38 -4.07
N ALA A 57 3.87 7.66 -4.45
CA ALA A 57 4.95 8.57 -4.12
C ALA A 57 4.45 9.73 -3.24
N PRO A 58 5.30 10.29 -2.36
CA PRO A 58 4.93 11.49 -1.61
C PRO A 58 4.68 12.66 -2.57
N GLY A 59 3.76 13.54 -2.17
CA GLY A 59 3.46 14.79 -2.88
C GLY A 59 3.44 16.01 -1.95
N PRO A 60 3.19 17.21 -2.50
CA PRO A 60 3.27 18.48 -1.77
C PRO A 60 2.35 18.56 -0.53
N GLY A 61 1.27 17.80 -0.52
CA GLY A 61 0.29 17.78 0.57
C GLY A 61 0.43 16.60 1.53
N THR A 62 1.29 15.63 1.24
CA THR A 62 1.52 14.49 2.13
C THR A 62 2.15 14.93 3.45
N ARG A 63 1.61 14.48 4.60
CA ARG A 63 2.12 14.81 5.94
C ARG A 63 2.28 13.55 6.77
N ASP A 64 3.29 13.52 7.65
CA ASP A 64 3.45 12.43 8.65
C ASP A 64 3.26 11.04 8.01
N SER A 65 3.91 10.79 6.87
CA SER A 65 3.73 9.58 6.07
C SER A 65 5.08 9.06 5.62
N HIS A 66 5.22 7.73 5.56
CA HIS A 66 6.52 7.06 5.49
C HIS A 66 6.51 5.94 4.46
N TRP A 67 7.66 5.76 3.80
CA TRP A 67 7.88 4.76 2.76
C TRP A 67 9.12 3.94 3.12
N TYR A 68 8.95 2.62 3.15
CA TYR A 68 10.04 1.69 3.42
C TYR A 68 10.12 0.65 2.30
N THR A 69 11.34 0.15 2.07
CA THR A 69 11.59 -0.95 1.14
C THR A 69 12.27 -2.08 1.89
N VAL A 70 11.69 -3.28 1.81
CA VAL A 70 12.29 -4.52 2.32
C VAL A 70 13.32 -5.02 1.30
N PRO A 71 14.62 -5.07 1.65
CA PRO A 71 15.66 -5.58 0.75
C PRO A 71 15.38 -7.04 0.36
N ALA A 72 15.57 -7.36 -0.91
CA ALA A 72 15.22 -8.63 -1.55
C ALA A 72 13.76 -9.11 -1.35
N GLY A 73 12.89 -8.27 -0.78
CA GLY A 73 11.50 -8.61 -0.46
C GLY A 73 10.63 -8.74 -1.69
N ASN A 74 9.63 -9.61 -1.63
CA ASN A 74 8.59 -9.76 -2.66
C ASN A 74 7.27 -9.12 -2.19
N HIS A 75 6.16 -9.51 -2.81
CA HIS A 75 4.82 -9.01 -2.48
C HIS A 75 4.40 -9.19 -1.01
N ASN A 76 5.03 -10.10 -0.27
CA ASN A 76 4.79 -10.29 1.16
C ASN A 76 5.67 -9.37 2.04
N ALA A 77 6.23 -8.30 1.48
CA ALA A 77 7.02 -7.33 2.22
C ALA A 77 6.20 -6.74 3.38
N ALA A 78 6.79 -6.75 4.57
CA ALA A 78 6.16 -6.30 5.79
C ALA A 78 7.19 -5.62 6.70
N ILE A 79 6.71 -4.88 7.71
CA ILE A 79 7.55 -4.20 8.70
C ILE A 79 8.56 -5.16 9.35
N ALA A 80 8.16 -6.41 9.60
CA ALA A 80 9.03 -7.43 10.16
C ALA A 80 10.30 -7.70 9.32
N GLY A 81 10.19 -7.58 7.99
CA GLY A 81 11.28 -7.79 7.03
C GLY A 81 12.22 -6.58 6.87
N LEU A 82 11.89 -5.42 7.45
CA LEU A 82 12.73 -4.24 7.37
C LEU A 82 14.05 -4.42 8.16
N PRO A 83 15.14 -3.74 7.75
CA PRO A 83 16.33 -3.61 8.56
C PRO A 83 15.98 -3.10 9.97
N ALA A 84 16.71 -3.58 10.99
CA ALA A 84 16.34 -3.34 12.39
C ALA A 84 16.08 -1.85 12.74
N PRO A 85 16.87 -0.87 12.27
CA PRO A 85 16.59 0.54 12.55
C PRO A 85 15.24 1.00 11.97
N GLN A 86 14.95 0.65 10.72
CA GLN A 86 13.71 1.03 10.03
C GLN A 86 12.50 0.32 10.63
N ARG A 87 12.64 -0.95 11.03
CA ARG A 87 11.59 -1.69 11.73
C ARG A 87 11.21 -1.03 13.05
N THR A 88 12.20 -0.61 13.83
CA THR A 88 11.99 0.09 15.11
C THR A 88 11.32 1.43 14.88
N GLU A 89 11.77 2.20 13.89
CA GLU A 89 11.17 3.49 13.50
C GLU A 89 9.70 3.31 13.10
N ALA A 90 9.42 2.44 12.14
CA ALA A 90 8.07 2.15 11.65
C ALA A 90 7.12 1.70 12.77
N THR A 91 7.59 0.83 13.67
CA THR A 91 6.79 0.36 14.80
C THR A 91 6.51 1.48 15.80
N THR A 92 7.50 2.34 16.07
CA THR A 92 7.36 3.49 16.97
C THR A 92 6.35 4.49 16.42
N LEU A 93 6.42 4.80 15.12
CA LEU A 93 5.47 5.69 14.43
C LEU A 93 4.04 5.16 14.55
N LEU A 94 3.82 3.87 14.27
CA LEU A 94 2.49 3.26 14.40
C LEU A 94 1.96 3.32 15.84
N ARG A 95 2.79 3.01 16.83
CA ARG A 95 2.41 3.11 18.25
C ARG A 95 2.03 4.53 18.64
N ALA A 96 2.78 5.53 18.16
CA ALA A 96 2.49 6.94 18.40
C ALA A 96 1.16 7.35 17.76
N TRP A 97 0.88 6.95 16.52
CA TRP A 97 -0.39 7.24 15.86
C TRP A 97 -1.59 6.60 16.54
N MET A 98 -1.40 5.39 17.10
CA MET A 98 -2.43 4.67 17.86
C MET A 98 -2.57 5.17 19.31
N GLY A 99 -1.68 6.04 19.79
CA GLY A 99 -1.70 6.52 21.18
C GLY A 99 -1.33 5.44 22.21
N VAL A 100 -0.56 4.42 21.82
CA VAL A 100 -0.13 3.30 22.67
C VAL A 100 1.39 3.28 22.88
N SER A 101 2.04 4.43 22.71
CA SER A 101 3.44 4.62 23.08
C SER A 101 3.62 4.40 24.58
N GLU A 102 4.49 3.45 24.95
CA GLU A 102 4.95 3.27 26.34
C GLU A 102 5.78 4.46 26.82
#